data_AF-A0A4Q8TDM4-F1
#
_entry.id   AF-A0A4Q8TDM4-F1
#
_cell.length_a   1.000
_cell.length_b   1.000
_cell.length_c   1.000
_cell.angle_alpha   90.00
_cell.angle_beta   90.00
_cell.angle_gamma   90.00
#
_symmetry.space_group_name_H-M   'P 1'
#
loop_
_entity.id
_entity.type
_entity.pdbx_description
1 polymer ?
#
loop_
_entity_poly.entity_id
_entity_poly.type
_entity_poly.pdbx_seq_one_letter_code
_entity_poly.pdbx_strand_id
1 'polypeptide(L)'
;MDSSAEAPFWWLGALTALAWGLYDLGSLVHQTKQVGNLAQALSGSKTVALTEDSRDDLRFSAFVDVALAAVWFGLAAAGWWWTFKVFADEKGATAAQIEETSYADFIAAASVIATAFGLLLLLRAVTGWWARSTVGLHVWRIPLLQGPLVDFGSLQGVPTGWVSNDPKHAVARCICTAELVQMYPHDAEEIRESLDVVASPHCPIHGIDAINSMSPTEFTHAADQAWLWAAESPWPSRNGQGSGSTVVLGFTGAAFTGYYASIDKDGRVDTGEDSDRAEEFIGQQLDEPEALSAPPLGGIDKIDLHGSGFSGFAVRYKHSRAWFVADETPADSDQSTD
;
A
#
# COMPACT_ATOMS: atom_id res chain seq x y z
N MET A 1 49.16 -0.01 -3.88
CA MET A 1 48.35 -1.06 -3.23
C MET A 1 48.49 -0.80 -1.75
N ASP A 2 47.40 -0.40 -1.13
CA ASP A 2 47.36 -0.11 0.30
C ASP A 2 47.68 -1.40 1.06
N SER A 3 48.83 -1.44 1.74
CA SER A 3 49.32 -2.63 2.45
C SER A 3 48.85 -2.65 3.89
N SER A 4 47.80 -1.91 4.20
CA SER A 4 47.18 -1.91 5.52
C SER A 4 46.69 -3.32 5.86
N ALA A 5 46.87 -3.73 7.11
CA ALA A 5 46.43 -5.04 7.59
C ALA A 5 44.92 -5.28 7.42
N GLU A 6 44.16 -4.21 7.18
CA GLU A 6 42.72 -4.20 7.04
C GLU A 6 42.23 -4.44 5.61
N ALA A 7 43.07 -4.22 4.59
CA ALA A 7 42.71 -4.37 3.18
C ALA A 7 42.04 -5.72 2.83
N PRO A 8 42.49 -6.89 3.34
CA PRO A 8 41.83 -8.16 3.08
C PRO A 8 40.38 -8.23 3.57
N PHE A 9 40.04 -7.56 4.69
CA PHE A 9 38.67 -7.54 5.21
C PHE A 9 37.73 -6.74 4.32
N TRP A 10 38.21 -5.61 3.77
CA TRP A 10 37.46 -4.82 2.80
C TRP A 10 37.17 -5.59 1.51
N TRP A 11 38.17 -6.31 0.98
CA TRP A 11 37.98 -7.17 -0.19
C TRP A 11 37.01 -8.33 0.08
N LEU A 12 37.11 -8.97 1.24
CA LEU A 12 36.19 -10.04 1.63
C LEU A 12 34.75 -9.52 1.78
N GLY A 13 34.58 -8.34 2.37
CA GLY A 13 33.28 -7.66 2.47
C GLY A 13 32.69 -7.35 1.10
N ALA A 14 33.48 -6.78 0.19
CA ALA A 14 33.06 -6.49 -1.19
C ALA A 14 32.68 -7.76 -1.97
N LEU A 15 33.47 -8.84 -1.84
CA LEU A 15 33.17 -10.13 -2.46
C LEU A 15 31.88 -10.74 -1.92
N THR A 16 31.66 -10.65 -0.60
CA THR A 16 30.44 -11.16 0.05
C THR A 16 29.22 -10.36 -0.40
N ALA A 17 29.31 -9.03 -0.44
CA ALA A 17 28.25 -8.16 -0.94
C ALA A 17 27.94 -8.42 -2.43
N LEU A 18 28.96 -8.67 -3.25
CA LEU A 18 28.79 -9.04 -4.65
C LEU A 18 28.09 -10.40 -4.79
N ALA A 19 28.52 -11.41 -4.03
CA ALA A 19 27.89 -12.73 -4.05
C ALA A 19 26.42 -12.65 -3.61
N TRP A 20 26.12 -11.85 -2.59
CA TRP A 20 24.76 -11.58 -2.14
C TRP A 20 23.93 -10.88 -3.22
N GLY A 21 24.47 -9.83 -3.85
CA GLY A 21 23.80 -9.12 -4.94
C GLY A 21 23.51 -10.01 -6.15
N LEU A 22 24.41 -10.94 -6.48
CA LEU A 22 24.16 -11.93 -7.54
C LEU A 22 23.07 -12.94 -7.16
N TYR A 23 23.04 -13.38 -5.90
CA TYR A 23 21.98 -14.24 -5.39
C TYR A 23 20.61 -13.54 -5.45
N ASP A 24 20.55 -12.30 -4.96
CA ASP A 24 19.34 -11.47 -4.96
C ASP A 24 18.83 -11.22 -6.38
N LEU A 25 19.72 -10.85 -7.31
CA LEU A 25 19.38 -10.70 -8.73
C LEU A 25 18.86 -12.02 -9.34
N GLY A 26 19.42 -13.16 -8.96
CA GLY A 26 18.94 -14.48 -9.37
C GLY A 26 17.51 -14.76 -8.88
N SER A 27 17.24 -14.45 -7.61
CA SER A 27 15.91 -14.53 -7.00
C SER A 27 14.91 -13.63 -7.73
N LEU A 28 15.30 -12.38 -8.00
CA LEU A 28 14.50 -11.39 -8.72
C LEU A 28 14.08 -11.88 -10.11
N VAL A 29 15.02 -12.45 -10.86
CA VAL A 29 14.76 -13.03 -12.18
C VAL A 29 13.78 -14.20 -12.08
N HIS A 30 13.93 -15.04 -11.05
CA HIS A 30 13.03 -16.17 -10.82
C HIS A 30 11.60 -15.69 -10.51
N GLN A 31 11.45 -14.75 -9.58
CA GLN A 31 10.16 -14.16 -9.22
C GLN A 31 9.47 -13.49 -10.42
N THR A 32 10.23 -12.69 -11.19
CA THR A 32 9.69 -12.03 -12.38
C THR A 32 9.14 -13.04 -13.39
N LYS A 33 9.85 -14.16 -13.59
CA LYS A 33 9.37 -15.25 -14.46
C LYS A 33 8.12 -15.93 -13.89
N GLN A 34 8.05 -16.17 -12.59
CA GLN A 34 6.87 -16.74 -11.95
C GLN A 34 5.64 -15.84 -12.12
N VAL A 35 5.77 -14.54 -11.85
CA VAL A 35 4.70 -13.55 -12.03
C VAL A 35 4.32 -13.44 -13.51
N GLY A 36 5.28 -13.45 -14.43
CA GLY A 36 5.02 -13.44 -15.87
C GLY A 36 4.25 -14.68 -16.34
N ASN A 37 4.64 -15.87 -15.88
CA ASN A 37 3.93 -17.12 -16.19
C ASN A 37 2.51 -17.11 -15.60
N LEU A 38 2.35 -16.59 -14.38
CA LEU A 38 1.05 -16.42 -13.74
C LEU A 38 0.16 -15.46 -14.55
N ALA A 39 0.69 -14.30 -14.94
CA ALA A 39 -0.02 -13.32 -15.76
C ALA A 39 -0.48 -13.92 -17.09
N GLN A 40 0.38 -14.71 -17.74
CA GLN A 40 0.03 -15.43 -18.98
C GLN A 40 -1.03 -16.52 -18.75
N ALA A 41 -0.93 -17.31 -17.68
CA ALA A 41 -1.91 -18.33 -17.34
C ALA A 41 -3.29 -17.74 -17.02
N LEU A 42 -3.31 -16.54 -16.41
CA LEU A 42 -4.53 -15.80 -16.06
C LEU A 42 -5.05 -14.90 -17.18
N SER A 43 -4.41 -14.86 -18.34
CA SER A 43 -4.73 -13.96 -19.47
C SER A 43 -6.10 -14.21 -20.15
N GLY A 44 -7.00 -14.93 -19.50
CA GLY A 44 -8.36 -15.21 -19.97
C GLY A 44 -9.37 -14.06 -19.82
N SER A 45 -9.00 -12.82 -19.47
CA SER A 45 -10.04 -11.80 -19.24
C SER A 45 -9.65 -10.32 -19.46
N LYS A 46 -10.65 -9.61 -20.01
CA LYS A 46 -11.00 -8.18 -19.98
C LYS A 46 -9.84 -7.18 -19.91
N THR A 47 -9.59 -6.51 -21.03
CA THR A 47 -8.74 -5.31 -21.08
C THR A 47 -9.39 -4.17 -20.31
N VAL A 48 -8.66 -3.59 -19.36
CA VAL A 48 -9.08 -2.38 -18.65
C VAL A 48 -8.33 -1.18 -19.21
N ALA A 49 -9.01 -0.05 -19.37
CA ALA A 49 -8.38 1.20 -19.77
C ALA A 49 -7.80 1.92 -18.54
N LEU A 50 -6.60 2.47 -18.69
CA LEU A 50 -6.03 3.41 -17.74
C LEU A 50 -6.50 4.83 -18.03
N THR A 51 -6.67 5.63 -16.98
CA THR A 51 -6.77 7.10 -17.07
C THR A 51 -5.48 7.71 -17.63
N GLU A 52 -5.53 8.99 -18.00
CA GLU A 52 -4.34 9.71 -18.49
C GLU A 52 -3.31 9.87 -17.37
N ASP A 53 -3.77 10.26 -16.18
CA ASP A 53 -2.94 10.46 -14.99
C ASP A 53 -2.16 9.19 -14.62
N SER A 54 -2.83 8.02 -14.56
CA SER A 54 -2.14 6.75 -14.29
C SER A 54 -1.08 6.37 -15.33
N ARG A 55 -1.21 6.81 -16.59
CA ARG A 55 -0.17 6.58 -17.61
C ARG A 55 1.03 7.49 -17.38
N ASP A 56 0.79 8.71 -16.94
CA ASP A 56 1.84 9.67 -16.68
C ASP A 56 2.59 9.32 -15.38
N ASP A 57 1.92 8.82 -14.35
CA ASP A 57 2.57 8.27 -13.15
C ASP A 57 3.53 7.13 -13.48
N LEU A 58 3.08 6.18 -14.31
CA LEU A 58 3.91 5.06 -14.78
C LEU A 58 5.18 5.54 -15.50
N ARG A 59 5.08 6.60 -16.30
CA ARG A 59 6.20 7.19 -17.06
C ARG A 59 7.12 8.01 -16.17
N PHE A 60 6.54 8.90 -15.37
CA PHE A 60 7.25 9.81 -14.50
C PHE A 60 8.13 9.03 -13.54
N SER A 61 7.59 7.98 -12.94
CA SER A 61 8.35 7.20 -11.97
C SER A 61 9.50 6.39 -12.59
N ALA A 62 9.34 5.91 -13.83
CA ALA A 62 10.46 5.32 -14.57
C ALA A 62 11.56 6.35 -14.85
N PHE A 63 11.18 7.61 -15.06
CA PHE A 63 12.11 8.71 -15.28
C PHE A 63 12.81 9.17 -13.99
N VAL A 64 12.12 9.21 -12.85
CA VAL A 64 12.68 9.67 -11.56
C VAL A 64 13.91 8.87 -11.16
N ASP A 65 13.85 7.53 -11.21
CA ASP A 65 15.00 6.69 -10.82
C ASP A 65 16.22 6.95 -11.73
N VAL A 66 16.00 7.14 -13.04
CA VAL A 66 17.07 7.44 -14.01
C VAL A 66 17.63 8.84 -13.81
N ALA A 67 16.77 9.83 -13.57
CA ALA A 67 17.18 11.21 -13.31
C ALA A 67 18.00 11.31 -12.02
N LEU A 68 17.57 10.66 -10.93
CA LEU A 68 18.32 10.60 -9.69
C LEU A 68 19.66 9.86 -9.87
N ALA A 69 19.68 8.75 -10.61
CA ALA A 69 20.93 8.07 -10.94
C ALA A 69 21.90 9.00 -11.68
N ALA A 70 21.42 9.78 -12.65
CA ALA A 70 22.23 10.76 -13.37
C ALA A 70 22.78 11.86 -12.46
N VAL A 71 21.99 12.36 -11.50
CA VAL A 71 22.46 13.31 -10.48
C VAL A 71 23.61 12.72 -9.66
N TRP A 72 23.43 11.49 -9.15
CA TRP A 72 24.47 10.80 -8.37
C TRP A 72 25.75 10.53 -9.17
N PHE A 73 25.63 10.13 -10.45
CA PHE A 73 26.78 9.99 -11.32
C PHE A 73 27.45 11.34 -11.64
N GLY A 74 26.68 12.42 -11.76
CA GLY A 74 27.21 13.78 -11.90
C GLY A 74 28.03 14.19 -10.68
N LEU A 75 27.52 13.95 -9.47
CA LEU A 75 28.23 14.19 -8.20
C LEU A 75 29.50 13.32 -8.10
N ALA A 76 29.42 12.05 -8.47
CA ALA A 76 30.57 11.14 -8.49
C ALA A 76 31.64 11.62 -9.48
N ALA A 77 31.25 12.05 -10.69
CA ALA A 77 32.18 12.57 -11.69
C ALA A 77 32.89 13.84 -11.23
N ALA A 78 32.15 14.78 -10.62
CA ALA A 78 32.72 15.98 -10.02
C ALA A 78 33.67 15.66 -8.85
N GLY A 79 33.29 14.70 -8.01
CA GLY A 79 34.11 14.21 -6.90
C GLY A 79 35.41 13.59 -7.39
N TRP A 80 35.35 12.64 -8.34
CA TRP A 80 36.54 12.03 -8.94
C TRP A 80 37.45 13.05 -9.62
N TRP A 81 36.87 14.01 -10.35
CA TRP A 81 37.63 15.12 -10.95
C TRP A 81 38.42 15.88 -9.89
N TRP A 82 37.80 16.20 -8.75
CA TRP A 82 38.45 16.92 -7.66
C TRP A 82 39.50 16.05 -6.94
N THR A 83 39.20 14.77 -6.68
CA THR A 83 40.16 13.80 -6.14
C THR A 83 41.43 13.75 -7.00
N PHE A 84 41.30 13.62 -8.32
CA PHE A 84 42.46 13.57 -9.21
C PHE A 84 43.25 14.88 -9.24
N LYS A 85 42.56 16.02 -9.12
CA LYS A 85 43.20 17.34 -9.04
C LYS A 85 44.03 17.47 -7.75
N VAL A 86 43.43 17.18 -6.59
CA VAL A 86 44.13 17.23 -5.29
C VAL A 86 45.28 16.23 -5.27
N PHE A 87 45.07 15.01 -5.76
CA PHE A 87 46.12 14.00 -5.84
C PHE A 87 47.27 14.41 -6.77
N ALA A 88 46.99 15.16 -7.83
CA ALA A 88 48.03 15.73 -8.70
C ALA A 88 48.82 16.85 -8.00
N ASP A 89 48.16 17.68 -7.19
CA ASP A 89 48.78 18.75 -6.42
C ASP A 89 49.62 18.20 -5.24
N GLU A 90 49.22 17.06 -4.66
CA GLU A 90 49.94 16.36 -3.58
C GLU A 90 51.14 15.53 -4.09
N LYS A 91 51.28 15.39 -5.41
CA LYS A 91 52.31 14.55 -6.04
C LYS A 91 53.72 15.09 -5.74
N GLY A 92 54.40 14.48 -4.78
CA GLY A 92 55.76 14.84 -4.35
C GLY A 92 55.83 15.43 -2.94
N ALA A 93 54.69 15.62 -2.28
CA ALA A 93 54.64 15.91 -0.85
C ALA A 93 55.09 14.68 -0.04
N THR A 94 55.81 14.91 1.05
CA THR A 94 56.23 13.85 1.98
C THR A 94 55.07 13.45 2.89
N ALA A 95 55.09 12.23 3.43
CA ALA A 95 54.05 11.74 4.37
C ALA A 95 53.93 12.58 5.65
N ALA A 96 54.91 13.46 5.95
CA ALA A 96 54.85 14.42 7.05
C ALA A 96 54.21 15.77 6.66
N GLN A 97 54.03 16.04 5.36
CA GLN A 97 53.42 17.25 4.81
C GLN A 97 51.94 17.09 4.48
N ILE A 98 51.50 15.84 4.28
CA ILE A 98 50.10 15.46 4.17
C ILE A 98 49.67 15.13 5.61
N GLU A 99 48.61 15.76 6.13
CA GLU A 99 48.01 15.37 7.42
C GLU A 99 47.73 13.85 7.42
N GLU A 100 47.60 13.21 8.59
CA GLU A 100 47.41 11.74 8.72
C GLU A 100 46.30 11.15 7.83
N THR A 101 45.43 11.97 7.24
CA THR A 101 44.48 11.61 6.19
C THR A 101 44.56 12.61 5.03
N SER A 102 44.82 12.15 3.80
CA SER A 102 44.79 13.03 2.63
C SER A 102 43.36 13.54 2.39
N TYR A 103 43.22 14.82 2.07
CA TYR A 103 41.94 15.39 1.65
C TYR A 103 41.39 14.70 0.38
N ALA A 104 42.28 14.17 -0.48
CA ALA A 104 41.90 13.37 -1.63
C ALA A 104 41.19 12.07 -1.23
N ASP A 105 41.58 11.43 -0.13
CA ASP A 105 40.98 10.19 0.36
C ASP A 105 39.54 10.41 0.82
N PHE A 106 39.27 11.52 1.53
CA PHE A 106 37.91 11.89 1.94
C PHE A 106 36.98 12.08 0.73
N ILE A 107 37.44 12.79 -0.29
CA ILE A 107 36.66 13.07 -1.50
C ILE A 107 36.50 11.80 -2.35
N ALA A 108 37.54 10.95 -2.40
CA ALA A 108 37.47 9.66 -3.06
C ALA A 108 36.40 8.77 -2.40
N ALA A 109 36.35 8.72 -1.06
CA ALA A 109 35.34 7.97 -0.32
C ALA A 109 33.92 8.47 -0.63
N ALA A 110 33.70 9.80 -0.61
CA ALA A 110 32.41 10.38 -1.00
C ALA A 110 32.04 10.06 -2.46
N SER A 111 33.02 10.08 -3.37
CA SER A 111 32.82 9.74 -4.79
C SER A 111 32.46 8.27 -4.99
N VAL A 112 33.06 7.36 -4.21
CA VAL A 112 32.72 5.93 -4.19
C VAL A 112 31.28 5.74 -3.73
N ILE A 113 30.87 6.40 -2.64
CA ILE A 113 29.48 6.34 -2.14
C ILE A 113 28.50 6.85 -3.21
N ALA A 114 28.78 8.02 -3.81
CA ALA A 114 27.95 8.57 -4.87
C ALA A 114 27.85 7.63 -6.09
N THR A 115 28.95 6.98 -6.46
CA THR A 115 28.98 5.97 -7.53
C THR A 115 28.11 4.76 -7.17
N ALA A 116 28.20 4.27 -5.93
CA ALA A 116 27.41 3.13 -5.47
C ALA A 116 25.91 3.43 -5.47
N PHE A 117 25.49 4.61 -4.99
CA PHE A 117 24.09 5.05 -5.07
C PHE A 117 23.60 5.20 -6.52
N GLY A 118 24.42 5.79 -7.39
CA GLY A 118 24.10 5.89 -8.82
C GLY A 118 23.91 4.52 -9.48
N LEU A 119 24.79 3.56 -9.18
CA LEU A 119 24.68 2.18 -9.68
C LEU A 119 23.45 1.46 -9.13
N LEU A 120 23.12 1.65 -7.85
CA LEU A 120 21.94 1.05 -7.22
C LEU A 120 20.65 1.55 -7.90
N LEU A 121 20.52 2.86 -8.09
CA LEU A 121 19.36 3.46 -8.75
C LEU A 121 19.25 3.05 -10.21
N LEU A 122 20.38 3.00 -10.93
CA LEU A 122 20.41 2.51 -12.31
C LEU A 122 20.01 1.04 -12.39
N LEU A 123 20.51 0.19 -11.48
CA LEU A 123 20.13 -1.22 -11.41
C LEU A 123 18.63 -1.35 -11.18
N ARG A 124 18.05 -0.60 -10.23
CA ARG A 124 16.61 -0.57 -9.96
C ARG A 124 15.80 -0.13 -11.19
N ALA A 125 16.26 0.89 -11.91
CA ALA A 125 15.60 1.35 -13.14
C ALA A 125 15.65 0.28 -14.25
N VAL A 126 16.81 -0.36 -14.45
CA VAL A 126 17.00 -1.42 -15.45
C VAL A 126 16.18 -2.66 -15.12
N THR A 127 16.19 -3.11 -13.86
CA THR A 127 15.41 -4.28 -13.44
C THR A 127 13.91 -3.99 -13.51
N GLY A 128 13.47 -2.80 -13.09
CA GLY A 128 12.07 -2.39 -13.22
C GLY A 128 11.61 -2.29 -14.68
N TRP A 129 12.45 -1.77 -15.58
CA TRP A 129 12.17 -1.76 -17.02
C TRP A 129 12.09 -3.16 -17.61
N TRP A 130 13.09 -4.02 -17.31
CA TRP A 130 13.11 -5.41 -17.75
C TRP A 130 11.89 -6.19 -17.25
N ALA A 131 11.53 -6.03 -15.97
CA ALA A 131 10.40 -6.73 -15.37
C ALA A 131 9.07 -6.29 -16.02
N ARG A 132 8.84 -4.99 -16.20
CA ARG A 132 7.66 -4.46 -16.92
C ARG A 132 7.58 -4.97 -18.37
N SER A 133 8.73 -5.07 -19.05
CA SER A 133 8.77 -5.58 -20.43
C SER A 133 8.48 -7.09 -20.54
N THR A 134 8.79 -7.84 -19.48
CA THR A 134 8.65 -9.30 -19.45
C THR A 134 7.25 -9.73 -18.97
N VAL A 135 6.75 -9.10 -17.91
CA VAL A 135 5.44 -9.41 -17.32
C VAL A 135 4.32 -8.69 -18.07
N GLY A 136 4.58 -7.49 -18.60
CA GLY A 136 3.55 -6.63 -19.15
C GLY A 136 2.86 -5.76 -18.10
N LEU A 137 1.88 -4.97 -18.53
CA LEU A 137 1.11 -4.10 -17.64
C LEU A 137 -0.20 -4.79 -17.25
N HIS A 138 -0.23 -5.32 -16.03
CA HIS A 138 -1.38 -6.02 -15.47
C HIS A 138 -1.96 -5.26 -14.28
N VAL A 139 -3.26 -5.40 -14.09
CA VAL A 139 -4.00 -4.91 -12.92
C VAL A 139 -4.24 -6.11 -12.01
N TRP A 140 -3.61 -6.11 -10.85
CA TRP A 140 -3.71 -7.19 -9.87
C TRP A 140 -4.70 -6.79 -8.79
N ARG A 141 -5.66 -7.66 -8.50
CA ARG A 141 -6.58 -7.42 -7.39
C ARG A 141 -5.95 -7.90 -6.10
N ILE A 142 -5.89 -7.04 -5.09
CA ILE A 142 -5.41 -7.43 -3.76
C ILE A 142 -6.59 -8.10 -3.03
N PRO A 143 -6.42 -9.32 -2.49
CA PRO A 143 -7.42 -9.89 -1.60
C PRO A 143 -7.50 -9.06 -0.31
N LEU A 144 -8.71 -8.69 0.10
CA LEU A 144 -8.93 -7.76 1.23
C LEU A 144 -8.56 -8.35 2.61
N LEU A 145 -8.42 -9.67 2.74
CA LEU A 145 -8.36 -10.32 4.05
C LEU A 145 -7.36 -11.47 4.18
N GLN A 146 -6.76 -11.96 3.09
CA GLN A 146 -5.84 -13.12 3.16
C GLN A 146 -4.78 -13.06 2.07
N GLY A 147 -3.52 -12.88 2.47
CA GLY A 147 -2.36 -12.95 1.58
C GLY A 147 -1.14 -12.17 2.08
N PRO A 148 0.03 -12.34 1.44
CA PRO A 148 1.25 -11.59 1.77
C PRO A 148 1.18 -10.11 1.36
N LEU A 149 0.10 -9.71 0.68
CA LEU A 149 -0.16 -8.34 0.25
C LEU A 149 -1.35 -7.83 1.07
N VAL A 150 -1.12 -6.81 1.89
CA VAL A 150 -2.18 -6.14 2.65
C VAL A 150 -2.37 -4.75 2.08
N ASP A 151 -3.63 -4.37 1.87
CA ASP A 151 -3.98 -2.99 1.52
C ASP A 151 -4.03 -2.15 2.80
N PHE A 152 -3.06 -1.27 3.01
CA PHE A 152 -3.06 -0.36 4.15
C PHE A 152 -4.16 0.69 4.10
N GLY A 153 -4.71 0.99 2.91
CA GLY A 153 -5.92 1.80 2.77
C GLY A 153 -7.14 1.11 3.40
N SER A 154 -7.15 -0.22 3.48
CA SER A 154 -8.17 -0.99 4.19
C SER A 154 -7.89 -1.17 5.69
N LEU A 155 -6.63 -0.99 6.13
CA LEU A 155 -6.22 -1.02 7.54
C LEU A 155 -6.49 0.29 8.28
N GLN A 156 -6.59 1.41 7.57
CA GLN A 156 -7.38 2.54 8.05
C GLN A 156 -8.84 2.07 8.02
N GLY A 157 -9.25 1.40 9.09
CA GLY A 157 -10.55 0.72 9.18
C GLY A 157 -11.63 1.58 8.55
N VAL A 158 -12.37 1.01 7.59
CA VAL A 158 -13.53 1.68 7.01
C VAL A 158 -14.34 2.21 8.17
N PRO A 159 -14.67 3.51 8.22
CA PRO A 159 -15.22 4.15 9.41
C PRO A 159 -16.66 3.68 9.64
N THR A 160 -16.80 2.44 10.10
CA THR A 160 -18.07 1.79 10.43
C THR A 160 -18.75 2.59 11.52
N GLY A 161 -20.03 2.84 11.34
CA GLY A 161 -20.80 3.72 12.20
C GLY A 161 -20.59 5.21 11.91
N TRP A 162 -19.90 5.60 10.83
CA TRP A 162 -19.76 7.00 10.42
C TRP A 162 -20.66 7.35 9.23
N VAL A 163 -21.04 8.61 9.16
CA VAL A 163 -21.84 9.20 8.08
C VAL A 163 -21.09 10.36 7.46
N SER A 164 -21.19 10.50 6.13
CA SER A 164 -20.64 11.65 5.43
C SER A 164 -21.32 12.94 5.87
N ASN A 165 -20.49 13.93 6.18
CA ASN A 165 -20.86 15.30 6.51
C ASN A 165 -20.73 16.23 5.29
N ASP A 166 -20.45 15.69 4.10
CA ASP A 166 -20.43 16.46 2.85
C ASP A 166 -21.81 17.09 2.60
N PRO A 167 -21.91 18.43 2.46
CA PRO A 167 -23.15 19.13 2.17
C PRO A 167 -23.90 18.60 0.94
N LYS A 168 -23.20 18.00 -0.03
CA LYS A 168 -23.81 17.38 -1.23
C LYS A 168 -24.55 16.08 -0.92
N HIS A 169 -24.15 15.41 0.15
CA HIS A 169 -24.70 14.12 0.60
C HIS A 169 -25.57 14.26 1.85
N ALA A 170 -25.69 15.47 2.40
CA ALA A 170 -26.50 15.77 3.57
C ALA A 170 -27.98 15.45 3.34
N VAL A 171 -28.50 14.45 4.06
CA VAL A 171 -29.91 14.07 3.98
C VAL A 171 -30.74 15.01 4.86
N ALA A 172 -31.81 15.56 4.30
CA ALA A 172 -32.77 16.36 5.05
C ALA A 172 -33.30 15.58 6.26
N ARG A 173 -33.22 16.16 7.47
CA ARG A 173 -33.54 15.58 8.80
C ARG A 173 -32.46 14.72 9.46
N CYS A 174 -31.26 14.61 8.89
CA CYS A 174 -30.12 14.07 9.62
C CYS A 174 -29.76 14.99 10.79
N ILE A 175 -29.53 14.43 11.98
CA ILE A 175 -29.13 15.17 13.18
C ILE A 175 -27.73 14.79 13.70
N CYS A 176 -26.99 13.92 13.00
CA CYS A 176 -25.74 13.35 13.51
C CYS A 176 -24.71 14.43 13.85
N THR A 177 -24.43 15.36 12.93
CA THR A 177 -23.51 16.48 13.16
C THR A 177 -23.99 17.41 14.27
N ALA A 178 -25.29 17.73 14.30
CA ALA A 178 -25.85 18.64 15.30
C ALA A 178 -25.78 18.07 16.72
N GLU A 179 -26.07 16.78 16.87
CA GLU A 179 -25.97 16.08 18.15
C GLU A 179 -24.52 15.93 18.60
N LEU A 180 -23.60 15.62 17.69
CA LEU A 180 -22.17 15.53 18.00
C LEU A 180 -21.60 16.89 18.46
N VAL A 181 -21.94 17.98 17.77
CA VAL A 181 -21.60 19.35 18.19
C VAL A 181 -22.19 19.70 19.55
N GLN A 182 -23.40 19.23 19.86
CA GLN A 182 -24.02 19.46 21.16
C GLN A 182 -23.31 18.70 22.28
N MET A 183 -22.83 17.49 22.01
CA MET A 183 -22.04 16.69 22.96
C MET A 183 -20.63 17.24 23.17
N TYR A 184 -20.01 17.78 22.11
CA TYR A 184 -18.63 18.29 22.10
C TYR A 184 -18.58 19.74 21.59
N PRO A 185 -19.10 20.71 22.38
CA PRO A 185 -19.21 22.11 21.91
C PRO A 185 -17.85 22.80 21.73
N HIS A 186 -16.80 22.30 22.38
CA HIS A 186 -15.44 22.85 22.25
C HIS A 186 -14.80 22.53 20.89
N ASP A 187 -15.21 21.43 20.26
CA ASP A 187 -14.68 20.93 18.99
C ASP A 187 -15.63 21.23 17.82
N ALA A 188 -16.61 22.11 18.04
CA ALA A 188 -17.72 22.32 17.12
C ALA A 188 -17.31 22.76 15.71
N GLU A 189 -16.21 23.50 15.59
CA GLU A 189 -15.71 23.92 14.27
C GLU A 189 -15.04 22.77 13.53
N GLU A 190 -14.15 22.03 14.21
CA GLU A 190 -13.51 20.82 13.66
C GLU A 190 -14.55 19.78 13.23
N ILE A 191 -15.58 19.55 14.04
CA ILE A 191 -16.68 18.63 13.70
C ILE A 191 -17.44 19.09 12.44
N ARG A 192 -17.64 20.39 12.24
CA ARG A 192 -18.32 20.93 11.06
C ARG A 192 -17.46 20.86 9.80
N GLU A 193 -16.15 21.01 9.96
CA GLU A 193 -15.17 20.94 8.87
C GLU A 193 -14.80 19.49 8.50
N SER A 194 -15.03 18.53 9.40
CA SER A 194 -14.79 17.11 9.12
C SER A 194 -15.63 16.60 7.95
N LEU A 195 -15.02 15.75 7.12
CA LEU A 195 -15.68 15.08 5.99
C LEU A 195 -16.71 14.05 6.45
N ASP A 196 -16.49 13.43 7.61
CA ASP A 196 -17.32 12.38 8.18
C ASP A 196 -17.52 12.60 9.69
N VAL A 197 -18.66 12.16 10.22
CA VAL A 197 -18.97 12.18 11.66
C VAL A 197 -19.57 10.87 12.12
N VAL A 198 -19.41 10.52 13.39
CA VAL A 198 -20.06 9.33 13.96
C VAL A 198 -21.57 9.48 13.88
N ALA A 199 -22.24 8.47 13.33
CA ALA A 199 -23.68 8.46 13.18
C ALA A 199 -24.35 8.31 14.56
N SER A 200 -25.22 9.24 14.90
CA SER A 200 -25.97 9.20 16.15
C SER A 200 -26.90 7.98 16.23
N PRO A 201 -26.98 7.29 17.39
CA PRO A 201 -27.97 6.23 17.65
C PRO A 201 -29.42 6.70 17.55
N HIS A 202 -29.67 8.00 17.79
CA HIS A 202 -30.99 8.62 17.86
C HIS A 202 -31.39 9.32 16.55
N CYS A 203 -30.52 9.30 15.55
CA CYS A 203 -30.82 9.92 14.26
C CYS A 203 -32.02 9.22 13.58
N PRO A 204 -33.03 9.95 13.09
CA PRO A 204 -34.18 9.33 12.43
C PRO A 204 -33.84 8.65 11.10
N ILE A 205 -32.63 8.85 10.58
CA ILE A 205 -32.16 8.31 9.30
C ILE A 205 -31.07 7.26 9.52
N HIS A 206 -30.04 7.61 10.31
CA HIS A 206 -28.87 6.77 10.54
C HIS A 206 -28.87 6.10 11.91
N GLY A 207 -29.91 6.27 12.72
CA GLY A 207 -29.99 5.73 14.08
C GLY A 207 -30.36 4.25 14.13
N ILE A 208 -30.28 3.66 15.32
CA ILE A 208 -30.52 2.23 15.56
C ILE A 208 -31.98 1.88 15.25
N ASP A 209 -32.92 2.73 15.63
CA ASP A 209 -34.35 2.52 15.34
C ASP A 209 -34.63 2.57 13.83
N ALA A 210 -33.94 3.46 13.10
CA ALA A 210 -34.05 3.54 11.64
C ALA A 210 -33.54 2.25 10.98
N ILE A 211 -32.36 1.76 11.38
CA ILE A 211 -31.80 0.47 10.92
C ILE A 211 -32.77 -0.69 11.18
N ASN A 212 -33.33 -0.74 12.40
CA ASN A 212 -34.22 -1.81 12.81
C ASN A 212 -35.60 -1.74 12.14
N SER A 213 -35.99 -0.57 11.64
CA SER A 213 -37.23 -0.38 10.88
C SER A 213 -37.13 -0.80 9.41
N MET A 214 -35.92 -0.99 8.87
CA MET A 214 -35.72 -1.40 7.48
C MET A 214 -36.25 -2.81 7.24
N SER A 215 -36.84 -3.01 6.07
CA SER A 215 -37.04 -4.36 5.55
C SER A 215 -35.70 -5.02 5.21
N PRO A 216 -35.61 -6.36 5.17
CA PRO A 216 -34.40 -7.04 4.74
C PRO A 216 -33.88 -6.56 3.39
N THR A 217 -34.77 -6.34 2.41
CA THR A 217 -34.39 -5.85 1.08
C THR A 217 -33.79 -4.44 1.11
N GLU A 218 -34.36 -3.51 1.88
CA GLU A 218 -33.82 -2.16 2.05
C GLU A 218 -32.45 -2.20 2.72
N PHE A 219 -32.30 -3.02 3.76
CA PHE A 219 -31.03 -3.21 4.45
C PHE A 219 -29.96 -3.73 3.48
N THR A 220 -30.28 -4.77 2.71
CA THR A 220 -29.34 -5.36 1.76
C THR A 220 -28.92 -4.35 0.68
N HIS A 221 -29.83 -3.50 0.21
CA HIS A 221 -29.49 -2.42 -0.73
C HIS A 221 -28.57 -1.35 -0.14
N ALA A 222 -28.66 -1.12 1.17
CA ALA A 222 -27.82 -0.15 1.87
C ALA A 222 -26.54 -0.78 2.48
N ALA A 223 -26.30 -2.08 2.31
CA ALA A 223 -25.23 -2.82 3.02
C ALA A 223 -23.80 -2.28 2.79
N ASP A 224 -23.56 -1.45 1.77
CA ASP A 224 -22.29 -0.76 1.54
C ASP A 224 -22.13 0.55 2.33
N GLN A 225 -23.15 0.97 3.06
CA GLN A 225 -23.15 2.23 3.80
C GLN A 225 -22.50 2.05 5.17
N ALA A 226 -21.48 2.86 5.46
CA ALA A 226 -20.65 2.67 6.65
C ALA A 226 -21.42 2.82 7.96
N TRP A 227 -22.36 3.76 8.02
CA TRP A 227 -23.19 4.01 9.19
C TRP A 227 -24.08 2.81 9.59
N LEU A 228 -24.35 1.84 8.72
CA LEU A 228 -25.16 0.66 9.10
C LEU A 228 -24.48 -0.24 10.14
N TRP A 229 -23.15 -0.27 10.09
CA TRP A 229 -22.33 -1.25 10.80
C TRP A 229 -21.86 -0.70 12.13
N ALA A 230 -21.73 -1.56 13.14
CA ALA A 230 -21.09 -1.18 14.39
C ALA A 230 -19.62 -0.84 14.15
N ALA A 231 -19.05 0.09 14.93
CA ALA A 231 -17.67 0.54 14.78
C ALA A 231 -16.66 -0.61 14.85
N GLU A 232 -16.99 -1.64 15.63
CA GLU A 232 -16.18 -2.83 15.85
C GLU A 232 -16.55 -3.99 14.91
N SER A 233 -17.60 -3.86 14.11
CA SER A 233 -18.03 -4.90 13.17
C SER A 233 -17.00 -5.04 12.06
N PRO A 234 -16.70 -6.28 11.61
CA PRO A 234 -16.02 -6.50 10.34
C PRO A 234 -16.75 -5.77 9.20
N TRP A 235 -16.00 -5.28 8.22
CA TRP A 235 -16.56 -4.63 7.04
C TRP A 235 -17.11 -5.67 6.04
N PRO A 236 -18.34 -5.54 5.53
CA PRO A 236 -18.85 -6.43 4.51
C PRO A 236 -18.09 -6.24 3.19
N SER A 237 -17.37 -7.27 2.75
CA SER A 237 -16.69 -7.26 1.46
C SER A 237 -17.60 -7.83 0.36
N ARG A 238 -17.64 -7.17 -0.80
CA ARG A 238 -18.37 -7.69 -1.96
C ARG A 238 -17.56 -8.78 -2.68
N ASN A 239 -18.18 -9.93 -2.89
CA ASN A 239 -17.78 -10.96 -3.85
C ASN A 239 -17.78 -10.39 -5.27
N GLY A 240 -16.63 -9.90 -5.76
CA GLY A 240 -16.45 -9.56 -7.18
C GLY A 240 -16.36 -8.06 -7.50
N GLN A 241 -16.35 -7.73 -8.79
CA GLN A 241 -15.83 -6.51 -9.44
C GLN A 241 -16.60 -5.19 -9.12
N GLY A 242 -16.62 -4.74 -7.86
CA GLY A 242 -17.17 -3.43 -7.50
C GLY A 242 -16.19 -2.28 -7.77
N SER A 243 -16.72 -1.15 -8.26
CA SER A 243 -16.02 0.13 -8.24
C SER A 243 -15.51 0.43 -6.83
N GLY A 244 -14.27 0.93 -6.70
CA GLY A 244 -13.64 1.19 -5.39
C GLY A 244 -12.86 0.01 -4.79
N SER A 245 -12.70 -1.11 -5.51
CA SER A 245 -11.74 -2.14 -5.05
C SER A 245 -10.31 -1.69 -5.31
N THR A 246 -9.46 -1.74 -4.27
CA THR A 246 -8.03 -1.50 -4.38
C THR A 246 -7.38 -2.57 -5.26
N VAL A 247 -6.59 -2.10 -6.21
CA VAL A 247 -5.81 -2.92 -7.14
C VAL A 247 -4.37 -2.42 -7.16
N VAL A 248 -3.44 -3.30 -7.57
CA VAL A 248 -2.06 -2.92 -7.85
C VAL A 248 -1.84 -2.89 -9.36
N LEU A 249 -1.43 -1.73 -9.86
CA LEU A 249 -1.07 -1.54 -11.25
C LEU A 249 0.41 -1.87 -11.48
N GLY A 250 0.67 -2.86 -12.33
CA GLY A 250 1.99 -3.15 -12.89
C GLY A 250 2.94 -3.96 -12.01
N PHE A 251 2.47 -4.61 -10.94
CA PHE A 251 3.31 -5.43 -10.05
C PHE A 251 4.12 -6.53 -10.77
N THR A 252 5.40 -6.66 -10.41
CA THR A 252 6.32 -7.69 -10.91
C THR A 252 7.22 -8.24 -9.79
N GLY A 253 6.65 -8.61 -8.64
CA GLY A 253 7.41 -9.11 -7.50
C GLY A 253 8.32 -8.04 -6.88
N ALA A 254 9.47 -8.46 -6.36
CA ALA A 254 10.43 -7.54 -5.71
C ALA A 254 11.09 -6.53 -6.69
N ALA A 255 10.97 -6.73 -8.01
CA ALA A 255 11.59 -5.84 -9.00
C ALA A 255 10.83 -4.52 -9.14
N PHE A 256 9.51 -4.57 -8.99
CA PHE A 256 8.64 -3.42 -9.07
C PHE A 256 7.32 -3.75 -8.38
N THR A 257 7.09 -3.10 -7.26
CA THR A 257 5.95 -3.30 -6.38
C THR A 257 4.63 -2.77 -6.94
N GLY A 258 4.67 -1.93 -7.99
CA GLY A 258 3.47 -1.38 -8.63
C GLY A 258 2.99 -0.07 -8.00
N TYR A 259 1.80 0.38 -8.39
CA TYR A 259 1.07 1.50 -7.78
C TYR A 259 -0.26 1.01 -7.23
N TYR A 260 -0.67 1.55 -6.08
CA TYR A 260 -2.05 1.41 -5.66
C TYR A 260 -2.96 2.17 -6.63
N ALA A 261 -4.10 1.57 -6.94
CA ALA A 261 -5.10 2.18 -7.79
C ALA A 261 -6.49 1.66 -7.39
N SER A 262 -7.52 2.34 -7.88
CA SER A 262 -8.91 1.96 -7.76
C SER A 262 -9.53 1.74 -9.14
N ILE A 263 -10.61 0.96 -9.18
CA ILE A 263 -11.43 0.82 -10.38
C ILE A 263 -12.60 1.80 -10.27
N ASP A 264 -12.71 2.74 -11.20
CA ASP A 264 -13.79 3.73 -11.24
C ASP A 264 -15.15 3.11 -11.67
N LYS A 265 -16.19 3.94 -11.71
CA LYS A 265 -17.55 3.51 -12.09
C LYS A 265 -17.66 3.09 -13.56
N ASP A 266 -16.78 3.61 -14.41
CA ASP A 266 -16.68 3.25 -15.83
C ASP A 266 -15.78 2.02 -16.06
N GLY A 267 -15.24 1.45 -14.99
CA GLY A 267 -14.36 0.30 -15.01
C GLY A 267 -12.93 0.62 -15.44
N ARG A 268 -12.50 1.88 -15.40
CA ARG A 268 -11.12 2.31 -15.65
C ARG A 268 -10.29 2.23 -14.38
N VAL A 269 -8.99 2.04 -14.52
CA VAL A 269 -8.06 2.08 -13.39
C VAL A 269 -7.54 3.49 -13.23
N ASP A 270 -7.67 4.01 -12.02
CA ASP A 270 -7.20 5.32 -11.59
C ASP A 270 -6.32 5.18 -10.35
N THR A 271 -5.10 5.71 -10.43
CA THR A 271 -4.11 5.73 -9.36
C THR A 271 -4.43 6.80 -8.31
N GLY A 272 -5.24 7.81 -8.66
CA GLY A 272 -5.53 8.96 -7.80
C GLY A 272 -4.44 10.03 -7.86
N GLU A 273 -4.76 11.23 -7.37
CA GLU A 273 -3.77 12.30 -7.17
C GLU A 273 -2.82 11.87 -6.03
N ASP A 274 -1.52 11.81 -6.30
CA ASP A 274 -0.45 11.39 -5.36
C ASP A 274 -0.38 9.90 -5.02
N SER A 275 -0.53 9.02 -6.01
CA SER A 275 -0.32 7.58 -5.78
C SER A 275 1.16 7.26 -5.52
N ASP A 276 1.49 6.92 -4.29
CA ASP A 276 2.80 6.34 -3.97
C ASP A 276 2.95 4.95 -4.61
N ARG A 277 4.21 4.56 -4.83
CA ARG A 277 4.51 3.17 -5.19
C ARG A 277 4.02 2.27 -4.06
N ALA A 278 3.44 1.13 -4.42
CA ALA A 278 3.15 0.13 -3.40
C ALA A 278 4.45 -0.27 -2.68
N GLU A 279 4.37 -0.52 -1.39
CA GLU A 279 5.54 -0.82 -0.58
C GLU A 279 5.51 -2.28 -0.12
N GLU A 280 6.68 -2.91 -0.12
CA GLU A 280 6.83 -4.23 0.51
C GLU A 280 7.05 -4.02 2.00
N PHE A 281 6.05 -4.39 2.81
CA PHE A 281 6.16 -4.30 4.25
C PHE A 281 6.88 -5.54 4.81
N ILE A 282 8.16 -5.37 5.17
CA ILE A 282 8.93 -6.39 5.90
C ILE A 282 8.82 -6.06 7.40
N GLY A 283 7.67 -6.39 7.98
CA GLY A 283 7.39 -6.16 9.41
C GLY A 283 6.59 -7.30 10.00
N GLN A 284 6.69 -7.46 11.32
CA GLN A 284 5.91 -8.41 12.14
C GLN A 284 4.50 -8.56 11.58
N GLN A 285 4.01 -9.80 11.51
CA GLN A 285 2.58 -10.10 11.44
C GLN A 285 1.87 -8.97 12.18
N LEU A 286 1.17 -8.09 11.45
CA LEU A 286 0.26 -7.19 12.10
C LEU A 286 -0.61 -8.14 12.90
N ASP A 287 -0.53 -8.08 14.23
CA ASP A 287 -1.45 -8.80 15.07
C ASP A 287 -2.81 -8.31 14.58
N GLU A 288 -3.45 -9.13 13.74
CA GLU A 288 -4.77 -8.82 13.23
C GLU A 288 -5.58 -8.55 14.48
N PRO A 289 -6.14 -7.33 14.64
CA PRO A 289 -6.88 -7.03 15.84
C PRO A 289 -7.90 -8.15 15.98
N GLU A 290 -7.81 -8.90 17.09
CA GLU A 290 -8.62 -10.08 17.31
C GLU A 290 -10.07 -9.70 16.98
N ALA A 291 -10.64 -10.36 15.96
CA ALA A 291 -11.93 -10.00 15.45
C ALA A 291 -12.90 -10.01 16.63
N LEU A 292 -13.36 -8.82 17.03
CA LEU A 292 -14.22 -8.69 18.20
C LEU A 292 -15.45 -9.56 17.97
N SER A 293 -15.87 -10.30 18.99
CA SER A 293 -17.04 -11.14 18.85
C SER A 293 -18.28 -10.27 18.73
N ALA A 294 -19.21 -10.67 17.84
CA ALA A 294 -20.50 -10.03 17.74
C ALA A 294 -21.19 -9.96 19.13
N PRO A 295 -22.00 -8.92 19.40
CA PRO A 295 -22.68 -8.80 20.68
C PRO A 295 -23.46 -10.09 21.00
N PRO A 296 -23.29 -10.67 22.21
CA PRO A 296 -23.80 -12.01 22.52
C PRO A 296 -25.34 -12.05 22.70
N LEU A 297 -25.99 -10.91 22.84
CA LEU A 297 -27.41 -10.78 23.13
C LEU A 297 -28.05 -9.63 22.34
N GLY A 298 -29.37 -9.72 22.15
CA GLY A 298 -30.16 -8.63 21.56
C GLY A 298 -30.28 -8.65 20.03
N GLY A 299 -29.88 -9.75 19.38
CA GLY A 299 -30.11 -9.96 17.96
C GLY A 299 -31.61 -10.00 17.63
N ILE A 300 -32.02 -9.28 16.59
CA ILE A 300 -33.39 -9.21 16.10
C ILE A 300 -33.60 -10.25 15.00
N ASP A 301 -32.76 -10.18 13.97
CA ASP A 301 -32.80 -11.05 12.81
C ASP A 301 -31.43 -11.18 12.14
N LYS A 302 -31.34 -12.17 11.24
CA LYS A 302 -30.17 -12.47 10.41
C LYS A 302 -30.57 -12.29 8.95
N ILE A 303 -29.93 -11.37 8.25
CA ILE A 303 -30.20 -11.02 6.86
C ILE A 303 -29.10 -11.61 5.98
N ASP A 304 -29.50 -12.37 4.97
CA ASP A 304 -28.59 -12.92 3.96
C ASP A 304 -28.17 -11.82 2.96
N LEU A 305 -26.86 -11.60 2.82
CA LEU A 305 -26.29 -10.60 1.92
C LEU A 305 -25.74 -11.19 0.62
N HIS A 306 -25.73 -12.51 0.46
CA HIS A 306 -25.22 -13.19 -0.73
C HIS A 306 -25.91 -12.72 -2.01
N GLY A 307 -27.23 -12.50 -1.93
CA GLY A 307 -28.04 -12.01 -3.05
C GLY A 307 -27.66 -10.60 -3.55
N SER A 308 -26.90 -9.83 -2.77
CA SER A 308 -26.34 -8.53 -3.17
C SER A 308 -24.82 -8.54 -3.32
N GLY A 309 -24.26 -9.75 -3.41
CA GLY A 309 -22.87 -9.95 -3.73
C GLY A 309 -21.93 -9.73 -2.55
N PHE A 310 -22.36 -9.88 -1.29
CA PHE A 310 -21.46 -9.93 -0.13
C PHE A 310 -21.27 -11.38 0.35
N SER A 311 -20.13 -11.71 0.96
CA SER A 311 -19.82 -13.05 1.49
C SER A 311 -20.20 -13.19 2.97
N GLY A 312 -21.50 -13.25 3.26
CA GLY A 312 -21.97 -13.49 4.62
C GLY A 312 -23.34 -12.91 4.93
N PHE A 313 -23.54 -12.60 6.21
CA PHE A 313 -24.82 -12.19 6.77
C PHE A 313 -24.69 -10.93 7.60
N ALA A 314 -25.76 -10.14 7.68
CA ALA A 314 -25.91 -9.09 8.68
C ALA A 314 -26.74 -9.62 9.86
N VAL A 315 -26.33 -9.30 11.09
CA VAL A 315 -27.14 -9.50 12.29
C VAL A 315 -27.53 -8.13 12.83
N ARG A 316 -28.83 -7.83 12.91
CA ARG A 316 -29.31 -6.57 13.50
C ARG A 316 -29.54 -6.73 14.99
N TYR A 317 -29.33 -5.65 15.74
CA TYR A 317 -29.43 -5.65 17.19
C TYR A 317 -30.41 -4.59 17.69
N LYS A 318 -31.12 -4.89 18.78
CA LYS A 318 -32.10 -3.97 19.39
C LYS A 318 -31.48 -2.66 19.89
N HIS A 319 -30.23 -2.72 20.36
CA HIS A 319 -29.54 -1.61 21.02
C HIS A 319 -28.15 -1.35 20.44
N SER A 320 -27.86 -1.88 19.25
CA SER A 320 -26.61 -1.66 18.54
C SER A 320 -26.86 -1.57 17.04
N ARG A 321 -25.87 -1.08 16.32
CA ARG A 321 -25.81 -1.16 14.85
C ARG A 321 -25.67 -2.62 14.40
N ALA A 322 -25.79 -2.86 13.10
CA ALA A 322 -25.67 -4.20 12.57
C ALA A 322 -24.24 -4.73 12.68
N TRP A 323 -24.12 -6.05 12.78
CA TRP A 323 -22.85 -6.76 12.79
C TRP A 323 -22.74 -7.64 11.55
N PHE A 324 -21.62 -7.57 10.85
CA PHE A 324 -21.34 -8.44 9.71
C PHE A 324 -20.72 -9.75 10.20
N VAL A 325 -21.30 -10.86 9.75
CA VAL A 325 -20.79 -12.20 9.98
C VAL A 325 -20.38 -12.76 8.63
N ALA A 326 -19.07 -12.75 8.37
CA ALA A 326 -18.50 -13.38 7.19
C ALA A 326 -18.82 -14.88 7.18
N ASP A 327 -18.90 -15.48 5.99
CA ASP A 327 -18.91 -16.92 5.89
C ASP A 327 -17.63 -17.48 6.52
N GLU A 328 -17.75 -18.58 7.26
CA GLU A 328 -16.58 -19.30 7.75
C GLU A 328 -15.74 -19.67 6.52
N THR A 329 -14.57 -19.02 6.39
CA THR A 329 -13.54 -19.56 5.50
C THR A 329 -13.22 -20.93 6.09
N PRO A 330 -13.26 -22.03 5.33
CA PRO A 330 -12.93 -23.34 5.89
C PRO A 330 -11.56 -23.21 6.52
N ALA A 331 -11.52 -23.23 7.85
CA ALA A 331 -10.28 -23.28 8.60
C ALA A 331 -9.54 -24.49 8.05
N ASP A 332 -8.29 -24.30 7.63
CA ASP A 332 -7.40 -25.42 7.32
C ASP A 332 -7.50 -26.36 8.51
N SER A 333 -8.21 -27.47 8.29
CA SER A 333 -8.46 -28.47 9.30
C SER A 333 -7.10 -28.96 9.76
N ASP A 334 -6.79 -28.70 11.03
CA ASP A 334 -5.74 -29.31 11.84
C ASP A 334 -5.06 -30.50 11.13
N GLN A 335 -3.93 -30.23 10.47
CA GLN A 335 -2.90 -31.25 10.33
C GLN A 335 -2.13 -31.33 11.65
N SER A 336 -2.81 -31.78 12.71
CA SER A 336 -2.14 -32.47 13.80
C SER A 336 -1.83 -33.89 13.31
N THR A 337 -0.68 -34.08 12.68
CA THR A 337 -0.11 -35.43 12.58
C THR A 337 0.60 -35.74 13.87
N ASP A 338 0.08 -36.77 14.56
CA ASP A 338 0.77 -37.56 15.58
C ASP A 338 2.17 -38.02 15.16
#